data_AF-A0A2E9Z8S3-F1
#
_entry.id   AF-A0A2E9Z8S3-F1
#
_cell.length_a   1.000
_cell.length_b   1.000
_cell.length_c   1.000
_cell.angle_alpha   90.00
_cell.angle_beta   90.00
_cell.angle_gamma   90.00
#
_symmetry.space_group_name_H-M   'P 1'
#
loop_
_entity.id
_entity.type
_entity.pdbx_description
1 polymer ?
#
loop_
_entity_poly.entity_id
_entity_poly.type
_entity_poly.pdbx_seq_one_letter_code
_entity_poly.pdbx_strand_id
1 'polypeptide(L)'
;MSKEWKAEETDLNRLNQIISMYHHHLADLVGQIMITFKEKGGKVTAKTVKLNSMVSALCDHRYIFVISIDYVRWSKMSDMKRNQLLDHQLCYIQGEENKDGEMIYTRVEPDVCYFSEEMKRHGAWRNESES
;
A
#
# COMPACT_ATOMS: atom_id res chain seq x y z
N MET A 1 15.83 -16.09 8.53
CA MET A 1 15.30 -14.80 8.03
C MET A 1 14.60 -15.08 6.71
N SER A 2 13.39 -14.55 6.48
CA SER A 2 12.76 -14.70 5.16
C SER A 2 13.51 -13.83 4.16
N LYS A 3 13.74 -14.33 2.94
CA LYS A 3 14.40 -13.55 1.89
C LYS A 3 13.46 -12.42 1.45
N GLU A 4 13.98 -11.20 1.42
CA GLU A 4 13.29 -10.03 0.89
C GLU A 4 14.05 -9.44 -0.30
N TRP A 5 13.34 -8.99 -1.33
CA TRP A 5 13.93 -8.37 -2.52
C TRP A 5 13.01 -7.29 -3.09
N LYS A 6 13.57 -6.38 -3.90
CA LYS A 6 12.79 -5.33 -4.57
C LYS A 6 11.98 -5.93 -5.71
N ALA A 7 10.80 -5.37 -5.95
CA ALA A 7 10.02 -5.72 -7.13
C ALA A 7 10.70 -5.23 -8.42
N GLU A 8 10.30 -5.82 -9.54
CA GLU A 8 10.80 -5.47 -10.86
C GLU A 8 10.15 -4.16 -11.36
N GLU A 9 10.73 -3.57 -12.40
CA GLU A 9 10.22 -2.32 -12.99
C GLU A 9 8.78 -2.45 -13.49
N THR A 10 8.38 -3.64 -13.94
CA THR A 10 7.00 -3.92 -14.38
C THR A 10 5.98 -3.77 -13.26
N ASP A 11 6.32 -4.15 -12.02
CA ASP A 11 5.45 -3.98 -10.86
C ASP A 11 5.37 -2.51 -10.43
N LEU A 12 6.47 -1.77 -10.55
CA LEU A 12 6.50 -0.32 -10.28
C LEU A 12 5.70 0.47 -11.33
N ASN A 13 5.78 0.08 -12.60
CA ASN A 13 4.99 0.68 -13.67
C ASN A 13 3.48 0.47 -13.43
N ARG A 14 3.10 -0.72 -12.98
CA ARG A 14 1.71 -1.01 -12.57
C ARG A 14 1.28 -0.12 -11.40
N LEU A 15 2.12 0.04 -10.37
CA LEU A 15 1.83 0.94 -9.25
C LEU A 15 1.58 2.37 -9.73
N ASN A 16 2.46 2.89 -10.59
CA ASN A 16 2.36 4.25 -11.12
C ASN A 16 1.09 4.44 -11.96
N GLN A 17 0.67 3.43 -12.73
CA GLN A 17 -0.60 3.46 -13.46
C GLN A 17 -1.79 3.59 -12.51
N ILE A 18 -1.82 2.80 -11.42
CA ILE A 18 -2.90 2.86 -10.43
C ILE A 18 -2.93 4.22 -9.73
N ILE A 19 -1.77 4.78 -9.37
CA ILE A 19 -1.67 6.14 -8.82
C ILE A 19 -2.29 7.15 -9.79
N SER A 20 -1.91 7.08 -11.07
CA SER A 20 -2.41 8.00 -12.10
C SER A 20 -3.91 7.88 -12.41
N MET A 21 -4.54 6.75 -12.04
CA MET A 21 -5.96 6.50 -12.33
C MET A 21 -6.87 6.80 -11.14
N TYR A 22 -6.40 6.53 -9.92
CA TYR A 22 -7.26 6.50 -8.72
C TYR A 22 -6.71 7.28 -7.53
N HIS A 23 -5.41 7.57 -7.48
CA HIS A 23 -4.75 8.19 -6.32
C HIS A 23 -3.96 9.45 -6.71
N HIS A 24 -4.63 10.40 -7.38
CA HIS A 24 -3.97 11.63 -7.86
C HIS A 24 -3.32 12.45 -6.74
N HIS A 25 -3.83 12.35 -5.51
CA HIS A 25 -3.23 12.97 -4.33
C HIS A 25 -1.84 12.43 -3.98
N LEU A 26 -1.44 11.29 -4.57
CA LEU A 26 -0.12 10.67 -4.40
C LEU A 26 0.79 10.92 -5.61
N ALA A 27 0.45 11.82 -6.54
CA ALA A 27 1.25 12.09 -7.73
C ALA A 27 2.70 12.49 -7.39
N ASP A 28 2.90 13.28 -6.34
CA ASP A 28 4.24 13.72 -5.90
C ASP A 28 5.07 12.58 -5.27
N LEU A 29 4.43 11.46 -4.90
CA LEU A 29 5.09 10.27 -4.39
C LEU A 29 5.50 9.27 -5.47
N VAL A 30 5.25 9.55 -6.76
CA VAL A 30 5.71 8.67 -7.85
C VAL A 30 7.23 8.53 -7.78
N GLY A 31 7.71 7.28 -7.78
CA GLY A 31 9.12 6.96 -7.60
C GLY A 31 9.60 6.93 -6.14
N GLN A 32 8.79 7.42 -5.19
CA GLN A 32 9.07 7.43 -3.74
C GLN A 32 8.36 6.30 -2.96
N ILE A 33 7.52 5.52 -3.65
CA ILE A 33 6.90 4.31 -3.11
C ILE A 33 7.60 3.09 -3.71
N MET A 34 8.18 2.25 -2.86
CA MET A 34 8.84 1.01 -3.26
C MET A 34 7.95 -0.20 -3.02
N ILE A 35 8.01 -1.19 -3.91
CA ILE A 35 7.45 -2.53 -3.65
C ILE A 35 8.58 -3.47 -3.29
N THR A 36 8.40 -4.23 -2.20
CA THR A 36 9.28 -5.35 -1.86
C THR A 36 8.49 -6.64 -1.80
N PHE A 37 9.14 -7.71 -2.21
CA PHE A 37 8.64 -9.06 -2.07
C PHE A 37 9.33 -9.74 -0.90
N LYS A 38 8.56 -10.52 -0.16
CA LYS A 38 9.08 -11.44 0.84
C LYS A 38 8.69 -12.88 0.48
N GLU A 39 9.61 -13.80 0.73
CA GLU A 39 9.27 -15.21 0.77
C GLU A 39 8.24 -15.48 1.88
N LYS A 40 7.35 -16.45 1.62
CA LYS A 40 6.24 -16.94 2.46
C LYS A 40 6.26 -16.39 3.88
N GLY A 41 5.47 -15.33 4.12
CA GLY A 41 5.78 -14.38 5.19
C GLY A 41 4.66 -14.13 6.22
N GLY A 42 3.57 -14.91 6.22
CA GLY A 42 2.56 -14.88 7.27
C GLY A 42 1.11 -14.81 6.79
N LYS A 43 0.19 -14.45 7.69
CA LYS A 43 -1.25 -14.35 7.38
C LYS A 43 -1.57 -13.18 6.44
N VAL A 44 -0.78 -12.11 6.50
CA VAL A 44 -1.00 -10.85 5.78
C VAL A 44 -0.41 -10.93 4.37
N THR A 45 -1.23 -10.63 3.36
CA THR A 45 -0.84 -10.67 1.94
C THR A 45 0.07 -9.52 1.53
N ALA A 46 -0.25 -8.31 1.99
CA ALA A 46 0.55 -7.11 1.74
C ALA A 46 0.47 -6.15 2.92
N LYS A 47 1.49 -5.31 3.08
CA LYS A 47 1.53 -4.26 4.10
C LYS A 47 2.23 -3.02 3.57
N THR A 48 1.52 -1.90 3.56
CA THR A 48 2.09 -0.57 3.39
C THR A 48 2.72 -0.08 4.69
N VAL A 49 3.94 0.43 4.62
CA VAL A 49 4.71 0.96 5.75
C VAL A 49 5.32 2.29 5.35
N LYS A 50 5.18 3.31 6.20
CA LYS A 50 5.96 4.55 6.10
C LYS A 50 7.36 4.31 6.68
N LEU A 51 8.39 4.62 5.92
CA LEU A 51 9.76 4.55 6.40
C LEU A 51 9.99 5.62 7.47
N ASN A 52 10.72 5.25 8.52
CA ASN A 52 11.19 6.24 9.49
C ASN A 52 12.32 7.07 8.89
N SER A 53 12.64 8.21 9.52
CA SER A 53 13.66 9.14 9.05
C SER A 53 15.02 8.49 8.85
N MET A 54 15.42 7.58 9.74
CA MET A 54 16.70 6.87 9.65
C MET A 54 16.78 5.99 8.40
N VAL A 55 15.77 5.14 8.15
CA VAL A 55 15.75 4.25 6.98
C VAL A 55 15.61 5.04 5.68
N SER A 56 14.81 6.11 5.71
CA SER A 56 14.69 7.02 4.57
C SER A 56 16.04 7.68 4.26
N ALA A 57 16.77 8.18 5.26
CA ALA A 57 18.09 8.77 5.08
C ALA A 57 19.12 7.76 4.54
N LEU A 58 19.08 6.50 4.98
CA LEU A 58 19.93 5.42 4.43
C LEU A 58 19.65 5.12 2.96
N CYS A 59 18.48 5.50 2.46
CA CYS A 59 18.10 5.40 1.05
C CYS A 59 18.22 6.74 0.32
N ASP A 60 18.97 7.71 0.85
CA ASP A 60 19.09 9.07 0.32
C ASP A 60 17.73 9.78 0.14
N HIS A 61 16.80 9.51 1.05
CA HIS A 61 15.41 9.97 1.00
C HIS A 61 14.64 9.58 -0.27
N ARG A 62 15.18 8.65 -1.06
CA ARG A 62 14.55 8.19 -2.31
C ARG A 62 13.20 7.56 -2.07
N TYR A 63 13.00 6.91 -0.92
CA TYR A 63 11.76 6.22 -0.60
C TYR A 63 11.17 6.75 0.70
N ILE A 64 9.85 6.95 0.68
CA ILE A 64 9.04 7.35 1.83
C ILE A 64 8.17 6.17 2.28
N PHE A 65 7.65 5.37 1.36
CA PHE A 65 6.80 4.22 1.66
C PHE A 65 7.33 2.93 1.03
N VAL A 66 7.05 1.82 1.71
CA VAL A 66 7.28 0.47 1.21
C VAL A 66 5.99 -0.33 1.29
N ILE A 67 5.62 -0.96 0.17
CA ILE A 67 4.57 -1.97 0.11
C ILE A 67 5.25 -3.34 0.08
N SER A 68 5.21 -4.04 1.22
CA SER A 68 5.78 -5.39 1.35
C SER A 68 4.71 -6.44 1.03
N ILE A 69 4.98 -7.32 0.06
CA ILE A 69 4.02 -8.30 -0.48
C ILE A 69 4.55 -9.72 -0.33
N ASP A 70 3.69 -10.66 0.08
CA ASP A 70 3.98 -12.10 0.03
C ASP A 70 4.03 -12.58 -1.43
N TYR A 71 5.23 -12.95 -1.90
CA TYR A 71 5.45 -13.32 -3.30
C TYR A 71 4.70 -14.59 -3.72
N VAL A 72 4.51 -15.54 -2.81
CA VAL A 72 3.82 -16.80 -3.13
C VAL A 72 2.34 -16.55 -3.42
N ARG A 73 1.73 -15.58 -2.73
CA ARG A 73 0.36 -15.14 -3.03
C ARG A 73 0.33 -14.28 -4.29
N TRP A 74 1.23 -13.32 -4.41
CA TRP A 74 1.31 -12.42 -5.57
C TRP A 74 1.46 -13.16 -6.91
N SER A 75 2.35 -14.15 -6.95
CA SER A 75 2.62 -14.94 -8.17
C SER A 75 1.41 -15.75 -8.64
N LYS A 76 0.49 -16.09 -7.74
CA LYS A 76 -0.75 -16.83 -8.03
C LYS A 76 -1.96 -15.95 -8.34
N MET A 77 -1.83 -14.63 -8.18
CA MET A 77 -2.91 -13.68 -8.49
C MET A 77 -2.98 -13.41 -9.98
N SER A 78 -4.20 -13.22 -10.49
CA SER A 78 -4.41 -12.60 -11.79
C SER A 78 -4.02 -11.12 -11.75
N ASP A 79 -3.77 -10.51 -12.90
CA ASP A 79 -3.40 -9.10 -12.97
C ASP A 79 -4.47 -8.17 -12.38
N MET A 80 -5.76 -8.50 -12.57
CA MET A 80 -6.85 -7.77 -11.91
C MET A 80 -6.73 -7.81 -10.38
N LYS A 81 -6.41 -8.97 -9.79
CA LYS A 81 -6.24 -9.10 -8.33
C LYS A 81 -4.99 -8.39 -7.83
N ARG A 82 -3.91 -8.36 -8.63
CA ARG A 82 -2.70 -7.60 -8.32
C ARG A 82 -2.99 -6.10 -8.31
N ASN A 83 -3.74 -5.61 -9.29
CA ASN A 83 -4.16 -4.21 -9.35
C ASN A 83 -5.02 -3.85 -8.13
N GLN A 84 -6.03 -4.67 -7.80
CA GLN A 84 -6.86 -4.48 -6.60
C GLN A 84 -6.04 -4.48 -5.30
N LEU A 85 -5.04 -5.36 -5.20
CA LEU A 85 -4.18 -5.39 -4.01
C LEU A 85 -3.35 -4.11 -3.89
N LEU A 86 -2.73 -3.65 -4.98
CA LEU A 86 -1.93 -2.43 -4.97
C LEU A 86 -2.79 -1.19 -4.72
N ASP A 87 -3.94 -1.09 -5.37
CA ASP A 87 -4.93 -0.05 -5.14
C ASP A 87 -5.33 0.02 -3.66
N HIS A 88 -5.72 -1.13 -3.09
CA HIS A 88 -6.02 -1.24 -1.67
C HIS A 88 -4.83 -0.83 -0.77
N GLN A 89 -3.60 -1.16 -1.14
CA GLN A 89 -2.41 -0.75 -0.39
C GLN A 89 -2.11 0.75 -0.49
N LEU A 90 -2.46 1.40 -1.60
CA LEU A 90 -2.32 2.84 -1.79
C LEU A 90 -3.35 3.63 -0.96
N CYS A 91 -4.55 3.08 -0.70
CA CYS A 91 -5.52 3.69 0.21
C CYS A 91 -4.99 3.91 1.64
N TYR A 92 -3.96 3.17 2.05
CA TYR A 92 -3.31 3.39 3.36
C TYR A 92 -2.47 4.66 3.39
N ILE A 93 -2.28 5.37 2.28
CA ILE A 93 -1.44 6.57 2.18
C ILE A 93 -2.32 7.79 1.98
N GLN A 94 -2.23 8.74 2.92
CA GLN A 94 -2.94 10.00 2.87
C GLN A 94 -1.94 11.15 2.76
N GLY A 95 -2.26 12.15 1.93
CA GLY A 95 -1.51 13.39 1.80
C GLY A 95 -2.32 14.54 2.38
N GLU A 96 -1.70 15.36 3.21
CA GLU A 96 -2.29 16.56 3.79
C GLU A 96 -1.31 17.73 3.66
N GLU A 97 -1.83 18.90 3.31
CA GLU A 97 -1.04 20.12 3.28
C GLU A 97 -0.84 20.64 4.71
N ASN A 98 0.40 20.93 5.07
CA ASN A 98 0.72 21.51 6.37
C ASN A 98 0.45 23.03 6.37
N LYS A 99 0.72 23.69 7.50
CA LYS A 99 0.51 25.14 7.65
C LYS A 99 1.43 25.99 6.76
N ASP A 100 2.53 25.40 6.28
CA ASP A 100 3.54 26.05 5.45
C ASP A 100 3.32 25.79 3.96
N GLY A 101 2.25 25.06 3.60
CA GLY A 101 1.92 24.71 2.22
C GLY A 101 2.65 23.49 1.68
N GLU A 102 3.35 22.73 2.53
CA GLU A 102 4.06 21.51 2.13
C GLU A 102 3.19 20.27 2.32
N MET A 103 3.22 19.37 1.34
CA MET A 103 2.53 18.09 1.43
C MET A 103 3.23 17.14 2.41
N ILE A 104 2.51 16.73 3.44
CA ILE A 104 2.92 15.68 4.38
C ILE A 104 2.12 14.42 4.10
N TYR A 105 2.83 13.31 3.94
CA TYR A 105 2.21 12.02 3.73
C TYR A 105 2.25 11.14 4.98
N THR A 106 1.12 10.54 5.34
CA THR A 106 0.99 9.67 6.50
C THR A 106 0.41 8.31 6.10
N ARG A 107 0.57 7.32 6.99
CA ARG A 107 -0.11 6.04 6.85
C ARG A 107 -1.37 6.07 7.72
N VAL A 108 -2.52 5.78 7.14
CA VAL A 108 -3.81 5.70 7.84
C VAL A 108 -4.33 4.27 7.88
N GLU A 109 -5.27 3.98 8.78
CA GLU A 109 -5.99 2.71 8.81
C GLU A 109 -7.36 2.87 8.13
N PRO A 110 -7.96 1.79 7.62
CA PRO A 110 -9.27 1.87 6.98
C PRO A 110 -10.36 2.33 7.95
N ASP A 111 -11.29 3.15 7.45
CA ASP A 111 -12.43 3.66 8.23
C ASP A 111 -13.35 2.54 8.74
N VAL A 112 -13.42 1.44 8.00
CA VAL A 112 -14.20 0.25 8.34
C VAL A 112 -13.32 -1.00 8.22
N CYS A 113 -13.28 -1.79 9.29
CA CYS A 113 -12.64 -3.09 9.34
C CYS A 113 -13.67 -4.15 9.73
N TYR A 114 -13.84 -5.19 8.91
CA TYR A 114 -14.76 -6.28 9.19
C TYR A 114 -14.04 -7.55 9.65
N PHE A 115 -14.66 -8.28 10.58
CA PHE A 115 -14.22 -9.64 10.90
C PHE A 115 -14.75 -10.63 9.86
N SER A 116 -13.90 -11.53 9.38
CA SER A 116 -14.30 -12.53 8.37
C SER A 116 -15.48 -13.39 8.84
N GLU A 117 -15.55 -13.70 10.14
CA GLU A 117 -16.62 -14.50 10.73
C GLU A 117 -17.92 -13.72 10.87
N GLU A 118 -17.84 -12.41 11.08
CA GLU A 118 -19.00 -11.53 11.11
C GLU A 118 -19.59 -11.35 9.71
N MET A 119 -18.74 -11.05 8.72
CA MET A 119 -19.17 -10.93 7.31
C MET A 119 -19.85 -12.20 6.80
N LYS A 120 -19.35 -13.38 7.18
CA LYS A 120 -19.96 -14.66 6.80
C LYS A 120 -21.33 -14.89 7.46
N ARG A 121 -21.52 -14.44 8.71
CA ARG A 121 -22.77 -14.67 9.45
C ARG A 121 -23.83 -13.62 9.15
N HIS A 122 -23.42 -12.36 8.99
CA HIS A 122 -24.33 -11.21 9.04
C HIS A 122 -24.13 -10.23 7.87
N GLY A 123 -23.12 -10.43 7.02
CA GLY A 123 -22.73 -9.42 6.01
C GLY A 123 -22.11 -8.17 6.64
N ALA A 124 -21.94 -7.12 5.84
CA ALA A 124 -21.51 -5.81 6.35
C ALA A 124 -22.68 -5.16 7.09
N TRP A 125 -22.51 -4.85 8.38
CA TRP A 125 -23.57 -4.21 9.17
C TRP A 125 -23.52 -2.67 9.15
N ARG A 126 -22.34 -2.06 8.93
CA ARG A 126 -22.24 -0.62 8.69
C ARG A 126 -22.61 -0.30 7.25
N ASN A 127 -23.58 0.60 7.08
CA ASN A 127 -23.90 1.17 5.77
C ASN A 127 -22.92 2.31 5.46
N GLU A 128 -22.49 2.41 4.19
CA GLU A 128 -21.53 3.44 3.73
C GLU A 128 -21.98 4.89 4.04
N SER A 129 -23.28 5.12 4.25
CA SER A 129 -23.88 6.42 4.55
C SER A 129 -23.80 6.87 6.02
N GLU A 130 -23.31 6.02 6.94
CA GLU A 130 -23.25 6.31 8.39
C GLU A 130 -21.83 6.59 8.88
N SER A 131 -20.91 7.01 7.99
CA SER A 131 -19.51 7.34 8.31
C SER A 131 -19.26 8.84 8.37
#